data_AF-A0A3C1PFY7-F1
#
_entry.id   AF-A0A3C1PFY7-F1
#
_cell.length_a   1.000
_cell.length_b   1.000
_cell.length_c   1.000
_cell.angle_alpha   90.00
_cell.angle_beta   90.00
_cell.angle_gamma   90.00
#
_symmetry.space_group_name_H-M   'P 1'
#
loop_
_entity.id
_entity.type
_entity.pdbx_description
1 polymer ?
#
loop_
_entity_poly.entity_id
_entity_poly.type
_entity_poly.pdbx_seq_one_letter_code
_entity_poly.pdbx_strand_id
1 'polypeptide(L)'
;MKFQFKNKKLQALYTEEKNAHKYPNDVVDRFFEVITLIDGIPNEQDLYNFKGLRFEKLKGERGKKGQHSIRLNGQWRLILMIKKNSDGNFILVIDIEDYH
;
A
#
# COMPACT_ATOMS: atom_id res chain seq x y z
N MET A 1 7.78 6.18 -7.97
CA MET A 1 7.43 4.99 -8.78
C MET A 1 5.94 5.06 -9.05
N LYS A 2 5.47 4.67 -10.25
CA LYS A 2 4.03 4.73 -10.55
C LYS A 2 3.24 3.82 -9.60
N PHE A 3 2.05 4.25 -9.20
CA PHE A 3 1.11 3.42 -8.46
C PHE A 3 -0.30 3.53 -9.04
N GLN A 4 -1.14 2.53 -8.74
CA GLN A 4 -2.55 2.47 -9.10
C GLN A 4 -3.36 1.89 -7.95
N PHE A 5 -4.63 2.27 -7.85
CA PHE A 5 -5.56 1.67 -6.90
C PHE A 5 -6.36 0.56 -7.57
N LYS A 6 -6.42 -0.61 -6.92
CA LYS A 6 -7.25 -1.73 -7.38
C LYS A 6 -8.73 -1.41 -7.30
N ASN A 7 -9.13 -0.56 -6.37
CA ASN A 7 -10.54 -0.25 -6.11
C ASN A 7 -10.78 1.27 -6.01
N LYS A 8 -11.99 1.69 -6.41
CA LYS A 8 -12.39 3.11 -6.38
C LYS A 8 -12.49 3.70 -4.97
N LYS A 9 -12.64 2.86 -3.94
CA LYS A 9 -12.78 3.33 -2.55
C LYS A 9 -11.45 3.92 -2.05
N LEU A 10 -10.35 3.21 -2.25
CA LEU A 10 -9.01 3.70 -1.91
C LEU A 10 -8.58 4.87 -2.78
N GLN A 11 -8.95 4.86 -4.07
CA GLN A 11 -8.72 6.01 -4.93
C GLN A 11 -9.43 7.25 -4.38
N ALA A 12 -10.70 7.14 -4.01
CA ALA A 12 -11.45 8.25 -3.43
C ALA A 12 -10.95 8.65 -2.03
N LEU A 13 -10.43 7.70 -1.24
CA LEU A 13 -9.72 8.03 0.01
C LEU A 13 -8.49 8.90 -0.30
N TYR A 14 -7.70 8.54 -1.30
CA TYR A 14 -6.50 9.29 -1.67
C TYR A 14 -6.80 10.65 -2.32
N THR A 15 -7.81 10.76 -3.18
CA THR A 15 -8.08 11.99 -3.94
C THR A 15 -9.05 12.95 -3.26
N GLU A 16 -9.94 12.44 -2.42
CA GLU A 16 -11.05 13.21 -1.83
C GLU A 16 -11.16 13.02 -0.30
N GLU A 17 -10.24 12.27 0.33
CA GLU A 17 -10.32 11.85 1.74
C GLU A 17 -11.64 11.13 2.09
N LYS A 18 -12.28 10.54 1.07
CA LYS A 18 -13.61 9.98 1.19
C LYS A 18 -13.58 8.73 2.07
N ASN A 19 -14.45 8.72 3.08
CA ASN A 19 -14.51 7.69 4.12
C ASN A 19 -13.27 7.61 5.04
N ALA A 20 -12.42 8.65 5.12
CA ALA A 20 -11.29 8.66 6.06
C ALA A 20 -11.72 8.34 7.51
N HIS A 21 -12.90 8.82 7.94
CA HIS A 21 -13.50 8.54 9.25
C HIS A 21 -13.75 7.05 9.58
N LYS A 22 -13.62 6.14 8.60
CA LYS A 22 -13.73 4.69 8.82
C LYS A 22 -12.44 4.07 9.33
N TYR A 23 -11.35 4.83 9.32
CA TYR A 23 -10.04 4.41 9.79
C TYR A 23 -9.61 5.31 10.96
N PRO A 24 -8.75 4.81 11.86
CA PRO A 24 -8.07 5.67 12.81
C PRO A 24 -7.27 6.77 12.10
N ASN A 25 -7.21 7.97 12.67
CA ASN A 25 -6.52 9.11 12.03
C ASN A 25 -5.05 8.81 11.72
N ASP A 26 -4.35 8.13 12.63
CA ASP A 26 -2.95 7.73 12.43
C ASP A 26 -2.77 6.77 11.25
N VAL A 27 -3.77 5.96 10.94
CA VAL A 27 -3.77 5.06 9.77
C VAL A 27 -3.94 5.84 8.47
N VAL A 28 -4.81 6.85 8.47
CA VAL A 28 -5.04 7.72 7.31
C VAL A 28 -3.78 8.54 7.01
N ASP A 29 -3.22 9.20 8.03
CA ASP A 29 -2.00 10.00 7.90
C ASP A 29 -0.85 9.12 7.37
N ARG A 30 -0.65 7.95 7.99
CA ARG A 30 0.40 7.03 7.57
C ARG A 30 0.16 6.47 6.18
N PHE A 31 -1.08 6.27 5.76
CA PHE A 31 -1.40 5.86 4.40
C PHE A 31 -0.91 6.90 3.38
N PHE A 32 -1.18 8.19 3.60
CA PHE A 32 -0.72 9.26 2.71
C PHE A 32 0.81 9.38 2.69
N GLU A 33 1.48 9.25 3.83
CA GLU A 33 2.95 9.21 3.90
C GLU A 33 3.53 8.06 3.06
N VAL A 34 2.95 6.86 3.17
CA VAL A 34 3.40 5.68 2.43
C VAL A 34 3.19 5.84 0.93
N ILE A 35 2.03 6.36 0.49
CA ILE A 35 1.77 6.61 -0.93
C ILE A 35 2.73 7.67 -1.49
N THR A 36 2.98 8.74 -0.73
CA THR A 36 3.94 9.79 -1.11
C THR A 36 5.36 9.23 -1.25
N LEU A 37 5.79 8.36 -0.32
CA LEU A 37 7.07 7.68 -0.41
C LEU A 37 7.14 6.79 -1.66
N ILE A 38 6.10 5.98 -1.93
CA ILE A 38 6.04 5.12 -3.12
C ILE A 38 6.15 5.96 -4.40
N ASP A 39 5.51 7.13 -4.45
CA ASP A 39 5.58 8.02 -5.60
C ASP A 39 7.00 8.59 -5.80
N GLY A 40 7.73 8.85 -4.70
CA GLY A 40 9.08 9.41 -4.73
C GLY A 40 10.23 8.42 -5.03
N ILE A 41 10.04 7.11 -4.83
CA ILE A 41 11.13 6.13 -5.04
C ILE A 41 11.29 5.73 -6.52
N PRO A 42 12.51 5.46 -7.02
CA PRO A 42 12.74 5.07 -8.41
C PRO A 42 12.33 3.63 -8.75
N ASN A 43 12.49 2.68 -7.81
CA ASN A 43 12.20 1.26 -8.04
C ASN A 43 11.72 0.55 -6.76
N GLU A 44 11.23 -0.68 -6.88
CA GLU A 44 10.69 -1.44 -5.76
C GLU A 44 11.75 -1.90 -4.75
N GLN A 45 13.04 -1.96 -5.10
CA GLN A 45 14.08 -2.40 -4.16
C GLN A 45 14.17 -1.45 -2.96
N ASP A 46 13.88 -0.16 -3.17
CA ASP A 46 13.87 0.83 -2.10
C ASP A 46 12.81 0.54 -1.02
N LEU A 47 11.69 -0.11 -1.36
CA LEU A 47 10.67 -0.50 -0.39
C LEU A 47 11.22 -1.46 0.68
N TYR A 48 12.19 -2.31 0.32
CA TYR A 48 12.86 -3.20 1.26
C TYR A 48 13.90 -2.47 2.13
N ASN A 49 14.45 -1.35 1.64
CA ASN A 49 15.44 -0.55 2.37
C ASN A 49 14.80 0.29 3.48
N PHE A 50 13.56 0.73 3.30
CA PHE A 50 12.82 1.46 4.32
C PHE A 50 12.27 0.53 5.42
N LYS A 51 13.10 0.23 6.42
CA LYS A 51 12.75 -0.64 7.57
C LYS A 51 11.44 -0.24 8.25
N GLY A 52 11.11 1.06 8.27
CA GLY A 52 9.86 1.58 8.85
C GLY A 52 8.58 1.15 8.11
N LEU A 53 8.68 0.74 6.84
CA LEU A 53 7.54 0.21 6.08
C LEU A 53 7.18 -1.21 6.51
N ARG A 54 8.14 -1.98 7.04
CA ARG A 54 8.02 -3.43 7.25
C ARG A 54 7.42 -4.11 6.02
N PHE A 55 8.06 -3.88 4.88
CA PHE A 55 7.60 -4.39 3.60
C PHE A 55 7.77 -5.92 3.53
N GLU A 56 6.68 -6.65 3.73
CA GLU A 56 6.72 -8.10 3.90
C GLU A 56 5.86 -8.80 2.84
N LYS A 57 6.41 -9.85 2.22
CA LYS A 57 5.65 -10.68 1.28
C LYS A 57 4.65 -11.54 2.06
N LEU A 58 3.37 -11.47 1.68
CA LEU A 58 2.32 -12.28 2.28
C LEU A 58 2.44 -13.73 1.79
N LYS A 59 2.38 -14.68 2.73
CA LYS A 59 2.38 -16.11 2.45
C LYS A 59 0.95 -16.59 2.19
N GLY A 60 0.71 -17.36 1.12
CA GLY A 60 -0.57 -18.03 0.92
C GLY A 60 -0.84 -18.50 -0.51
N GLU A 61 -1.33 -19.74 -0.63
CA GLU A 61 -1.79 -20.36 -1.88
C GLU A 61 -3.21 -19.90 -2.29
N ARG A 62 -4.01 -19.37 -1.36
CA ARG A 62 -5.36 -18.85 -1.62
C ARG A 62 -5.39 -17.33 -1.45
N GLY A 63 -5.56 -16.59 -2.54
CA GLY A 63 -5.94 -15.17 -2.55
C GLY A 63 -4.85 -14.11 -2.29
N LYS A 64 -3.71 -14.47 -1.67
CA LYS A 64 -2.64 -13.50 -1.33
C LYS A 64 -1.32 -13.69 -2.09
N LYS A 65 -1.30 -14.56 -3.12
CA LYS A 65 -0.09 -14.85 -3.91
C LYS A 65 0.44 -13.58 -4.60
N GLY A 66 1.68 -13.22 -4.29
CA GLY A 66 2.35 -12.04 -4.84
C GLY A 66 2.00 -10.72 -4.15
N GLN A 67 1.12 -10.74 -3.15
CA GLN A 67 0.82 -9.57 -2.33
C GLN A 67 1.91 -9.35 -1.28
N HIS A 68 2.04 -8.10 -0.88
CA HIS A 68 2.90 -7.64 0.18
C HIS A 68 2.09 -6.76 1.13
N SER A 69 2.56 -6.64 2.37
CA SER A 69 2.02 -5.72 3.36
C SER A 69 3.02 -4.61 3.70
N ILE A 70 2.50 -3.43 3.98
CA ILE A 70 3.20 -2.32 4.64
C ILE A 70 2.47 -2.03 5.95
N ARG A 71 3.24 -1.79 7.02
CA ARG A 71 2.69 -1.40 8.32
C ARG A 71 2.21 0.04 8.31
N LEU A 72 0.91 0.22 8.58
CA LEU A 72 0.34 1.54 8.86
C LEU A 72 0.44 1.84 10.36
N ASN A 73 0.04 0.89 11.22
CA ASN A 73 0.28 1.00 12.67
C ASN A 73 0.33 -0.38 13.35
N GLY A 74 0.07 -0.44 14.66
CA GLY A 74 -0.13 -1.66 15.45
C GLY A 74 -0.94 -2.74 14.74
N GLN A 75 -2.09 -2.33 14.26
CA GLN A 75 -3.22 -3.16 13.87
C GLN A 75 -3.41 -3.20 12.35
N TRP A 76 -3.15 -2.11 11.66
CA TRP A 76 -3.54 -1.94 10.25
C TRP A 76 -2.37 -2.16 9.29
N ARG A 77 -2.68 -2.74 8.12
CA ARG A 77 -1.75 -2.98 7.02
C ARG A 77 -2.28 -2.45 5.70
N LEU A 78 -1.41 -1.81 4.93
CA LEU A 78 -1.66 -1.55 3.52
C LEU A 78 -1.25 -2.79 2.71
N ILE A 79 -2.16 -3.33 1.92
CA ILE A 79 -1.92 -4.48 1.06
C ILE A 79 -1.64 -3.99 -0.35
N LEU A 80 -0.59 -4.52 -0.96
CA LEU A 80 -0.16 -4.10 -2.28
C LEU A 80 0.47 -5.22 -3.11
N MET A 81 0.61 -5.00 -4.40
CA MET A 81 1.35 -5.89 -5.32
C MET A 81 2.29 -5.09 -6.18
N ILE A 82 3.45 -5.65 -6.46
CA ILE A 82 4.33 -5.16 -7.52
C ILE A 82 3.82 -5.76 -8.83
N LYS A 83 3.51 -4.90 -9.80
CA LYS A 83 3.02 -5.26 -11.13
C LYS A 83 3.96 -4.68 -12.18
N LYS A 84 3.89 -5.20 -13.41
CA LYS A 84 4.72 -4.76 -14.53
C LYS A 84 3.83 -4.47 -15.74
N ASN A 85 4.11 -3.39 -16.45
CA ASN A 85 3.51 -3.05 -17.74
C ASN A 85 4.62 -2.61 -18.73
N SER A 86 4.23 -1.98 -19.84
CA SER A 86 5.16 -1.46 -20.86
C SER A 86 6.15 -0.43 -20.32
N ASP A 87 5.76 0.31 -19.28
CA ASP A 87 6.53 1.44 -18.72
C ASP A 87 7.42 1.00 -17.54
N GLY A 88 7.42 -0.31 -17.22
CA GLY A 88 8.17 -0.87 -16.09
C GLY A 88 7.29 -1.33 -14.94
N ASN A 89 7.88 -1.38 -13.75
CA ASN A 89 7.19 -1.83 -12.54
C ASN A 89 6.34 -0.69 -11.94
N PHE A 90 5.20 -1.06 -11.36
CA PHE A 90 4.32 -0.15 -10.64
C PHE A 90 3.70 -0.85 -9.43
N ILE A 91 3.28 -0.07 -8.43
CA ILE A 91 2.59 -0.58 -7.25
C ILE A 91 1.09 -0.57 -7.47
N LEU A 92 0.46 -1.74 -7.35
CA LEU A 92 -0.98 -1.85 -7.26
C LEU A 92 -1.38 -1.88 -5.78
N VAL A 93 -2.01 -0.80 -5.30
CA VAL A 93 -2.56 -0.67 -3.95
C VAL A 93 -3.89 -1.41 -3.89
N ILE A 94 -4.00 -2.41 -3.02
CA ILE A 94 -5.09 -3.39 -3.02
C ILE A 94 -6.16 -3.05 -1.98
N ASP A 95 -5.75 -2.90 -0.73
CA ASP A 95 -6.66 -2.66 0.39
C ASP A 95 -5.93 -2.10 1.63
N ILE A 96 -6.71 -1.61 2.59
CA ILE A 96 -6.28 -1.36 3.97
C ILE A 96 -6.98 -2.42 4.84
N GLU A 97 -6.22 -3.38 5.36
CA GLU A 97 -6.74 -4.49 6.17
C GLU A 97 -6.44 -4.30 7.65
N ASP A 98 -7.41 -4.66 8.49
CA ASP A 98 -7.18 -4.93 9.91
C ASP A 98 -6.47 -6.29 10.04
N TYR A 99 -5.33 -6.30 10.73
CA TYR A 99 -4.42 -7.44 10.83
C TYR A 99 -4.46 -8.11 12.21
N HIS A 100 -5.60 -8.00 12.93
CA HIS A 100 -5.88 -8.71 14.19
C HIS A 100 -6.91 -9.83 14.03
#